data_AF-A0A0J8RGQ3-F1
#
_entry.id   AF-A0A0J8RGQ3-F1
#
_cell.length_a   1.000
_cell.length_b   1.000
_cell.length_c   1.000
_cell.angle_alpha   90.00
_cell.angle_beta   90.00
_cell.angle_gamma   90.00
#
_symmetry.space_group_name_H-M   'P 1'
#
loop_
_entity.id
_entity.type
_entity.pdbx_description
1 polymer ?
#
loop_
_entity_poly.entity_id
_entity_poly.type
_entity_poly.pdbx_seq_one_letter_code
_entity_poly.pdbx_strand_id
1 'polypeptide(L)'
;MSRPLLHQCLRSSRGASVGSRLGRVRWGSSISQKPGSDHLRFPGAINSKFTTNLNFINPSDQPAIPTYRVMDSDGVIVDKSRAPNVPDEEVISWYKNMVQALQNPNEPKQIVACYFGEGAASEGDFHAALNIAATRSCPVVFICRNNGYAISTPTLEQYRGDGIASRGVGYGIDTIRVDGNDIFAVREVTKEARRMALENRPILIEAMSYRVSHHSTSDDSFAYRARVEVEDWKRRDNPIIRLRKWMENKGIWNEDLERETREQLRKDVLTEFAAAEREQKPAIKELFTDVYEQMTPELLAQKEELKRIIEAYPNEYDISEYDGGLKGL
;
A
#
# COMPACT_ATOMS: atom_id res chain seq x y z
N MET A 1 1.57 21.42 -76.68
CA MET A 1 2.99 21.02 -76.48
C MET A 1 3.03 19.55 -76.14
N SER A 2 4.03 18.88 -76.68
CA SER A 2 4.10 17.48 -77.13
C SER A 2 3.64 16.35 -76.18
N ARG A 3 2.98 15.39 -76.83
CA ARG A 3 2.53 14.06 -76.39
C ARG A 3 3.69 13.02 -76.41
N PRO A 4 3.46 11.78 -75.91
CA PRO A 4 4.46 10.82 -75.41
C PRO A 4 4.93 9.79 -76.46
N LEU A 5 5.97 9.01 -76.15
CA LEU A 5 6.33 7.79 -76.90
C LEU A 5 6.80 6.63 -76.00
N LEU A 6 5.92 5.62 -75.95
CA LEU A 6 6.07 4.17 -76.23
C LEU A 6 7.43 3.43 -76.17
N HIS A 7 7.29 2.18 -75.69
CA HIS A 7 8.04 0.94 -76.03
C HIS A 7 9.50 0.84 -75.53
N GLN A 8 10.04 -0.32 -75.11
CA GLN A 8 9.77 -1.71 -75.45
C GLN A 8 10.45 -2.64 -74.42
N CYS A 9 9.82 -3.77 -74.10
CA CYS A 9 10.48 -4.94 -73.49
C CYS A 9 11.57 -5.51 -74.40
N LEU A 10 12.66 -6.05 -73.83
CA LEU A 10 13.26 -7.35 -74.16
C LEU A 10 14.41 -7.71 -73.18
N ARG A 11 14.78 -8.99 -73.19
CA ARG A 11 15.28 -9.83 -72.08
C ARG A 11 16.81 -9.99 -71.99
N SER A 12 17.27 -10.33 -70.78
CA SER A 12 18.47 -11.14 -70.40
C SER A 12 19.85 -10.50 -70.68
N SER A 13 20.92 -10.63 -69.88
CA SER A 13 21.33 -11.60 -68.86
C SER A 13 22.48 -11.05 -67.98
N ARG A 14 22.56 -11.53 -66.72
CA ARG A 14 23.70 -11.67 -65.76
C ARG A 14 24.72 -10.54 -65.51
N GLY A 15 24.89 -10.18 -64.23
CA GLY A 15 26.10 -9.57 -63.63
C GLY A 15 25.87 -9.03 -62.21
N ALA A 16 26.66 -9.46 -61.22
CA ALA A 16 26.46 -9.25 -59.78
C ALA A 16 27.09 -7.95 -59.20
N SER A 17 26.50 -7.36 -58.14
CA SER A 17 27.15 -7.03 -56.82
C SER A 17 26.53 -5.85 -56.01
N VAL A 18 26.12 -6.19 -54.77
CA VAL A 18 26.04 -5.57 -53.41
C VAL A 18 26.05 -4.03 -53.15
N GLY A 19 24.92 -3.54 -52.55
CA GLY A 19 24.75 -2.70 -51.30
C GLY A 19 25.21 -1.22 -51.26
N SER A 20 24.69 -0.28 -50.45
CA SER A 20 23.46 -0.04 -49.65
C SER A 20 23.47 1.45 -49.18
N ARG A 21 22.30 2.05 -48.90
CA ARG A 21 22.00 3.51 -48.76
C ARG A 21 22.33 4.17 -47.40
N LEU A 22 22.54 5.49 -47.40
CA LEU A 22 22.63 6.39 -46.22
C LEU A 22 21.37 7.30 -46.08
N GLY A 23 20.95 7.57 -44.83
CA GLY A 23 19.83 8.44 -44.44
C GLY A 23 20.22 9.62 -43.52
N ARG A 24 19.33 10.63 -43.45
CA ARG A 24 19.47 11.98 -42.84
C ARG A 24 19.44 12.05 -41.29
N VAL A 25 20.01 13.15 -40.76
CA VAL A 25 20.21 13.56 -39.35
C VAL A 25 19.07 14.41 -38.77
N ARG A 26 18.83 14.33 -37.44
CA ARG A 26 18.18 15.36 -36.60
C ARG A 26 18.96 15.59 -35.28
N TRP A 27 18.85 16.81 -34.76
CA TRP A 27 19.71 17.50 -33.78
C TRP A 27 19.51 17.07 -32.31
N GLY A 28 20.61 16.86 -31.58
CA GLY A 28 20.68 16.86 -30.12
C GLY A 28 21.61 17.97 -29.63
N SER A 29 21.14 18.80 -28.69
CA SER A 29 22.02 19.68 -27.90
C SER A 29 22.87 18.77 -27.00
N SER A 30 24.16 18.70 -27.28
CA SER A 30 24.99 17.67 -26.68
C SER A 30 25.24 17.95 -25.20
N ILE A 31 24.67 17.11 -24.33
CA ILE A 31 25.36 16.68 -23.10
C ILE A 31 26.43 15.67 -23.56
N SER A 32 27.27 16.05 -24.54
CA SER A 32 28.39 15.19 -24.92
C SER A 32 29.50 15.46 -23.94
N GLN A 33 29.80 14.45 -23.16
CA GLN A 33 31.02 14.36 -22.40
C GLN A 33 32.21 14.62 -23.33
N LYS A 34 33.00 15.66 -23.03
CA LYS A 34 34.18 15.99 -23.84
C LYS A 34 35.21 14.86 -23.70
N PRO A 35 35.89 14.45 -24.78
CA PRO A 35 37.02 13.53 -24.69
C PRO A 35 38.06 14.06 -23.68
N GLY A 36 38.50 13.22 -22.74
CA GLY A 36 39.42 13.60 -21.68
C GLY A 36 38.78 14.23 -20.42
N SER A 37 37.45 14.27 -20.33
CA SER A 37 36.76 14.67 -19.10
C SER A 37 37.09 13.70 -17.96
N ASP A 38 37.43 14.23 -16.79
CA ASP A 38 37.64 13.46 -15.56
C ASP A 38 36.30 13.13 -14.84
N HIS A 39 35.18 13.66 -15.33
CA HIS A 39 33.83 13.44 -14.79
C HIS A 39 32.81 13.03 -15.87
N LEU A 40 31.84 12.21 -15.48
CA LEU A 40 30.56 11.89 -16.10
C LEU A 40 29.54 13.00 -15.85
N ARG A 41 28.79 13.35 -16.90
CA ARG A 41 27.55 14.11 -16.79
C ARG A 41 26.40 13.29 -17.36
N PHE A 42 25.80 12.45 -16.52
CA PHE A 42 24.50 11.83 -16.82
C PHE A 42 23.38 12.67 -16.22
N PRO A 43 22.15 12.66 -16.80
CA PRO A 43 21.00 13.36 -16.23
C PRO A 43 20.71 13.02 -14.75
N GLY A 44 21.10 11.83 -14.27
CA GLY A 44 20.98 11.40 -12.87
C GLY A 44 22.25 11.50 -12.02
N ALA A 45 23.38 11.93 -12.58
CA ALA A 45 24.65 12.06 -11.87
C ALA A 45 25.54 13.09 -12.58
N ILE A 46 25.31 14.37 -12.25
CA ILE A 46 25.88 15.52 -12.95
C ILE A 46 27.36 15.82 -12.64
N ASN A 47 27.93 15.16 -11.62
CA ASN A 47 29.30 15.37 -11.12
C ASN A 47 30.02 14.05 -10.80
N SER A 48 29.70 12.95 -11.50
CA SER A 48 30.28 11.64 -11.20
C SER A 48 31.73 11.59 -11.67
N LYS A 49 32.72 11.44 -10.79
CA LYS A 49 34.14 11.36 -11.21
C LYS A 49 34.45 9.98 -11.76
N PHE A 50 35.23 9.91 -12.84
CA PHE A 50 35.81 8.63 -13.24
C PHE A 50 36.81 8.16 -12.18
N THR A 51 36.77 6.86 -11.90
CA THR A 51 37.78 6.16 -11.12
C THR A 51 38.18 4.90 -11.87
N THR A 52 39.47 4.60 -11.90
CA THR A 52 40.00 3.33 -12.41
C THR A 52 40.12 2.28 -11.31
N ASN A 53 39.93 2.69 -10.05
CA ASN A 53 39.95 1.80 -8.90
C ASN A 53 38.56 1.18 -8.73
N LEU A 54 38.50 -0.15 -8.82
CA LEU A 54 37.29 -0.93 -8.53
C LEU A 54 37.17 -1.09 -7.02
N ASN A 55 36.60 -0.07 -6.38
CA ASN A 55 36.32 -0.04 -4.95
C ASN A 55 34.81 0.01 -4.74
N PHE A 56 34.26 -0.97 -4.02
CA PHE A 56 32.92 -0.83 -3.46
C PHE A 56 32.98 0.16 -2.29
N ILE A 57 31.97 1.02 -2.17
CA ILE A 57 31.84 1.86 -0.98
C ILE A 57 31.37 0.94 0.15
N ASN A 58 32.28 0.50 1.01
CA ASN A 58 31.93 -0.18 2.25
C ASN A 58 31.55 0.88 3.29
N PRO A 59 30.32 0.82 3.85
CA PRO A 59 29.88 1.77 4.87
C PRO A 59 30.80 1.83 6.11
N SER A 60 31.49 0.73 6.41
CA SER A 60 32.43 0.59 7.54
C SER A 60 33.74 1.38 7.38
N ASP A 61 34.14 1.67 6.14
CA ASP A 61 35.38 2.41 5.83
C ASP A 61 35.14 3.92 5.79
N GLN A 62 33.88 4.35 5.88
CA GLN A 62 33.52 5.74 6.05
C GLN A 62 33.65 6.11 7.53
N PRO A 63 34.22 7.28 7.88
CA PRO A 63 34.14 7.76 9.25
C PRO A 63 32.66 7.82 9.64
N ALA A 64 32.33 7.20 10.77
CA ALA A 64 30.98 7.26 11.31
C ALA A 64 30.53 8.71 11.32
N ILE A 65 29.31 8.96 10.82
CA ILE A 65 28.74 10.30 10.80
C ILE A 65 28.79 10.81 12.24
N PRO A 66 29.45 11.96 12.49
CA PRO A 66 29.64 12.43 13.85
C PRO A 66 28.28 12.67 14.51
N THR A 67 28.09 12.11 15.70
CA THR A 67 26.87 12.32 16.47
C THR A 67 26.88 13.74 17.03
N TYR A 68 26.00 14.59 16.50
CA TYR A 68 25.77 15.92 17.05
C TYR A 68 25.19 15.81 18.46
N ARG A 69 25.79 16.52 19.42
CA ARG A 69 25.39 16.51 20.82
C ARG A 69 25.31 17.94 21.35
N VAL A 70 24.22 18.26 22.05
CA VAL A 70 24.00 19.56 22.69
C VAL A 70 24.30 19.48 24.19
N MET A 71 23.91 18.39 24.85
CA MET A 71 24.03 18.16 26.28
C MET A 71 24.77 16.84 26.54
N ASP A 72 25.66 16.80 27.51
CA ASP A 72 26.33 15.56 27.93
C ASP A 72 25.47 14.74 28.90
N SER A 73 26.01 13.60 29.33
CA SER A 73 25.33 12.67 30.24
C SER A 73 25.06 13.24 31.63
N ASP A 74 25.80 14.27 32.04
CA ASP A 74 25.63 14.95 33.32
C ASP A 74 24.63 16.13 33.22
N GLY A 75 24.02 16.32 32.06
CA GLY A 75 23.06 17.39 31.81
C GLY A 75 23.71 18.74 31.49
N VAL A 76 25.01 18.78 31.19
CA VAL A 76 25.74 20.01 30.91
C VAL A 76 25.73 20.29 29.41
N ILE A 77 25.39 21.53 29.03
CA ILE A 77 25.46 21.97 27.63
C ILE A 77 26.93 22.02 27.19
N VAL A 78 27.27 21.19 26.21
CA VAL A 78 28.64 20.96 25.73
C VAL A 78 29.13 22.15 24.90
N ASP A 79 28.28 22.66 24.01
CA ASP A 79 28.55 23.88 23.24
C ASP A 79 27.68 25.03 23.76
N LYS A 80 28.25 25.84 24.65
CA LYS A 80 27.58 26.99 25.27
C LYS A 80 27.16 28.06 24.25
N SER A 81 27.81 28.11 23.08
CA SER A 81 27.42 29.05 22.02
C SER A 81 26.11 28.65 21.32
N ARG A 82 25.66 27.41 21.55
CA ARG A 82 24.44 26.81 20.99
C ARG A 82 23.48 26.33 22.07
N ALA A 83 23.51 26.96 23.24
CA ALA A 83 22.55 26.67 24.28
C ALA A 83 21.11 26.83 23.72
N PRO A 84 20.23 25.84 23.94
CA PRO A 84 18.87 25.89 23.39
C PRO A 84 18.12 27.09 23.98
N ASN A 85 17.53 27.91 23.11
CA ASN A 85 16.66 29.01 23.50
C ASN A 85 15.21 28.53 23.52
N VAL A 86 14.90 27.67 24.49
CA VAL A 86 13.56 27.08 24.68
C VAL A 86 13.03 27.54 26.04
N PRO A 87 11.77 28.01 26.14
CA PRO A 87 11.18 28.39 27.43
C PRO A 87 11.16 27.23 28.43
N ASP A 88 11.43 27.53 29.69
CA ASP A 88 11.46 26.53 30.77
C ASP A 88 10.15 25.72 30.86
N GLU A 89 9.00 26.38 30.67
CA GLU A 89 7.68 25.72 30.70
C GLU A 89 7.56 24.60 29.66
N GLU A 90 8.14 24.81 28.48
CA GLU A 90 8.12 23.84 27.39
C GLU A 90 9.03 22.65 27.69
N VAL A 91 10.24 22.90 28.19
CA VAL A 91 11.18 21.84 28.63
C VAL A 91 10.59 21.02 29.77
N ILE A 92 9.93 21.68 30.73
CA ILE A 92 9.23 21.03 31.85
C ILE A 92 8.07 20.18 31.35
N SER A 93 7.31 20.65 30.36
CA SER A 93 6.21 19.86 29.75
C SER A 93 6.74 18.57 29.11
N TRP A 94 7.84 18.65 28.36
CA TRP A 94 8.47 17.45 27.78
C TRP A 94 8.92 16.47 28.85
N TYR A 95 9.55 16.96 29.91
CA TYR A 95 9.96 16.11 31.04
C TYR A 95 8.77 15.47 31.73
N LYS A 96 7.69 16.22 31.99
CA LYS A 96 6.44 15.68 32.55
C LYS A 96 5.85 14.59 31.67
N ASN A 97 5.83 14.76 30.34
CA ASN A 97 5.33 13.73 29.43
C ASN A 97 6.20 12.47 29.46
N MET A 98 7.53 12.61 29.48
CA MET A 98 8.46 11.47 29.62
C MET A 98 8.26 10.75 30.95
N VAL A 99 8.13 11.50 32.05
CA VAL A 99 7.89 10.94 33.39
C VAL A 99 6.50 10.32 33.50
N GLN A 100 5.47 10.91 32.91
CA GLN A 100 4.12 10.35 32.86
C GLN A 100 4.09 9.03 32.08
N ALA A 101 4.80 8.94 30.95
CA ALA A 101 4.96 7.68 30.23
C ALA A 101 5.71 6.60 31.05
N LEU A 102 6.60 7.01 31.97
CA LEU A 102 7.25 6.12 32.94
C LEU A 102 6.35 5.78 34.15
N GLN A 103 5.48 6.68 34.56
CA GLN A 103 4.65 6.61 35.77
C GLN A 103 3.25 6.05 35.55
N ASN A 104 2.78 5.91 34.30
CA ASN A 104 1.54 5.25 33.94
C ASN A 104 1.77 3.82 33.37
N PRO A 105 2.29 2.85 34.16
CA PRO A 105 2.42 1.46 33.71
C PRO A 105 1.05 0.73 33.59
N ASN A 106 -0.04 1.37 34.06
CA ASN A 106 -1.38 0.80 34.08
C ASN A 106 -2.16 1.02 32.77
N GLU A 107 -1.66 1.86 31.85
CA GLU A 107 -2.20 1.88 30.49
C GLU A 107 -1.58 0.73 29.69
N PRO A 108 -2.39 -0.21 29.18
CA PRO A 108 -1.86 -1.31 28.40
C PRO A 108 -1.20 -0.73 27.15
N LYS A 109 0.10 -0.98 26.97
CA LYS A 109 0.78 -0.62 25.73
C LYS A 109 0.04 -1.25 24.55
N GLN A 110 -0.33 -0.41 23.59
CA GLN A 110 -1.05 -0.79 22.38
C GLN A 110 -0.15 -0.63 21.17
N ILE A 111 -0.52 -1.34 20.10
CA ILE A 111 0.07 -1.15 18.78
C ILE A 111 -1.04 -0.81 17.80
N VAL A 112 -0.68 -0.18 16.70
CA VAL A 112 -1.55 -0.05 15.52
C VAL A 112 -1.15 -1.12 14.51
N ALA A 113 -2.13 -1.81 13.91
CA ALA A 113 -1.92 -2.64 12.74
C ALA A 113 -2.54 -1.95 11.52
N CYS A 114 -1.74 -1.71 10.48
CA CYS A 114 -2.18 -1.03 9.27
C CYS A 114 -2.09 -1.97 8.07
N TYR A 115 -3.24 -2.36 7.51
CA TYR A 115 -3.32 -3.25 6.35
C TYR A 115 -3.43 -2.48 5.05
N PHE A 116 -2.71 -2.90 4.03
CA PHE A 116 -2.77 -2.33 2.68
C PHE A 116 -2.39 -3.38 1.63
N GLY A 117 -2.68 -3.10 0.37
CA GLY A 117 -2.24 -3.93 -0.77
C GLY A 117 -0.93 -3.43 -1.36
N GLU A 118 -0.24 -4.26 -2.16
CA GLU A 118 0.98 -3.83 -2.86
C GLU A 118 0.71 -2.72 -3.89
N GLY A 119 -0.52 -2.65 -4.40
CA GLY A 119 -1.02 -1.53 -5.20
C GLY A 119 -0.96 -0.20 -4.44
N ALA A 120 -1.59 -0.16 -3.26
CA ALA A 120 -1.64 1.01 -2.39
C ALA A 120 -0.24 1.42 -1.88
N ALA A 121 0.72 0.51 -1.84
CA ALA A 121 2.11 0.83 -1.48
C ALA A 121 2.85 1.68 -2.53
N SER A 122 2.24 1.96 -3.69
CA SER A 122 2.76 2.94 -4.66
C SER A 122 2.23 4.36 -4.43
N GLU A 123 1.30 4.56 -3.51
CA GLU A 123 0.82 5.89 -3.13
C GLU A 123 1.88 6.67 -2.34
N GLY A 124 1.83 8.00 -2.42
CA GLY A 124 2.72 8.88 -1.65
C GLY A 124 2.56 8.71 -0.14
N ASP A 125 1.35 8.40 0.32
CA ASP A 125 1.02 8.20 1.74
C ASP A 125 1.74 7.00 2.35
N PHE A 126 2.03 5.96 1.56
CA PHE A 126 2.85 4.84 2.01
C PHE A 126 4.27 5.32 2.39
N HIS A 127 4.89 6.12 1.52
CA HIS A 127 6.22 6.71 1.80
C HIS A 127 6.19 7.59 3.04
N ALA A 128 5.20 8.49 3.14
CA ALA A 128 5.05 9.41 4.27
C ALA A 128 4.87 8.65 5.60
N ALA A 129 3.96 7.67 5.63
CA ALA A 129 3.65 6.90 6.84
C ALA A 129 4.86 6.11 7.35
N LEU A 130 5.59 5.41 6.46
CA LEU A 130 6.77 4.63 6.87
C LEU A 130 7.86 5.53 7.43
N ASN A 131 8.16 6.66 6.77
CA ASN A 131 9.21 7.57 7.24
C ASN A 131 8.84 8.24 8.57
N ILE A 132 7.58 8.66 8.74
CA ILE A 132 7.10 9.21 10.01
C ILE A 132 7.21 8.16 11.12
N ALA A 133 6.75 6.93 10.86
CA ALA A 133 6.78 5.86 11.85
C ALA A 133 8.21 5.50 12.28
N ALA A 134 9.17 5.49 11.34
CA ALA A 134 10.58 5.26 11.63
C ALA A 134 11.20 6.41 12.45
N THR A 135 11.03 7.65 12.01
CA THR A 135 11.64 8.84 12.65
C THR A 135 11.02 9.18 14.01
N ARG A 136 9.80 8.71 14.27
CA ARG A 136 9.05 8.95 15.53
C ARG A 136 8.95 7.72 16.42
N SER A 137 9.58 6.60 16.06
CA SER A 137 9.55 5.37 16.85
C SER A 137 8.12 4.92 17.16
N CYS A 138 7.24 4.94 16.16
CA CYS A 138 5.83 4.62 16.36
C CYS A 138 5.61 3.11 16.59
N PRO A 139 4.75 2.71 17.54
CA PRO A 139 4.39 1.30 17.78
C PRO A 139 3.38 0.81 16.73
N VAL A 140 3.82 0.61 15.50
CA VAL A 140 2.97 0.22 14.35
C VAL A 140 3.49 -1.01 13.62
N VAL A 141 2.57 -1.88 13.21
CA VAL A 141 2.85 -3.02 12.32
C VAL A 141 2.14 -2.76 10.99
N PHE A 142 2.93 -2.49 9.95
CA PHE A 142 2.48 -2.35 8.58
C PHE A 142 2.37 -3.74 7.95
N ILE A 143 1.19 -4.10 7.45
CA ILE A 143 0.90 -5.42 6.88
C ILE A 143 0.47 -5.26 5.42
N CYS A 144 1.43 -5.46 4.52
CA CYS A 144 1.20 -5.48 3.08
C CYS A 144 0.68 -6.86 2.66
N ARG A 145 -0.51 -6.91 2.04
CA ARG A 145 -1.00 -8.09 1.33
C ARG A 145 -0.61 -7.96 -0.13
N ASN A 146 0.45 -8.64 -0.52
CA ASN A 146 0.89 -8.68 -1.91
C ASN A 146 0.21 -9.87 -2.59
N ASN A 147 -0.85 -9.59 -3.35
CA ASN A 147 -1.67 -10.62 -3.99
C ASN A 147 -1.43 -10.73 -5.51
N GLY A 148 -0.44 -9.99 -6.02
CA GLY A 148 -0.02 -9.96 -7.41
C GLY A 148 -0.73 -8.93 -8.30
N TYR A 149 -1.85 -8.34 -7.86
CA TYR A 149 -2.68 -7.46 -8.70
C TYR A 149 -3.37 -6.31 -7.95
N ALA A 150 -3.21 -5.10 -8.49
CA ALA A 150 -4.02 -3.92 -8.14
C ALA A 150 -5.10 -3.70 -9.22
N ILE A 151 -6.35 -4.08 -8.93
CA ILE A 151 -7.43 -4.17 -9.94
C ILE A 151 -6.96 -5.05 -11.11
N SER A 152 -6.63 -4.47 -12.26
CA SER A 152 -6.12 -5.17 -13.44
C SER A 152 -4.60 -5.12 -13.60
N THR A 153 -3.91 -4.30 -12.82
CA THR A 153 -2.47 -4.02 -12.96
C THR A 153 -1.65 -5.10 -12.24
N PRO A 154 -0.83 -5.89 -12.96
CA PRO A 154 0.06 -6.86 -12.32
C PRO A 154 1.25 -6.17 -11.66
N THR A 155 1.87 -6.83 -10.67
CA THR A 155 3.03 -6.30 -9.93
C THR A 155 4.21 -5.87 -10.81
N LEU A 156 4.42 -6.51 -11.96
CA LEU A 156 5.48 -6.16 -12.93
C LEU A 156 5.34 -4.74 -13.51
N GLU A 157 4.11 -4.22 -13.51
CA GLU A 157 3.79 -2.84 -13.90
C GLU A 157 3.65 -1.92 -12.68
N GLN A 158 3.48 -2.48 -11.48
CA GLN A 158 3.35 -1.72 -10.24
C GLN A 158 4.70 -1.24 -9.68
N TYR A 159 5.73 -2.10 -9.74
CA TYR A 159 7.08 -1.77 -9.28
C TYR A 159 8.13 -2.67 -9.92
N ARG A 160 9.40 -2.27 -9.80
CA ARG A 160 10.57 -3.02 -10.29
C ARG A 160 11.50 -3.53 -9.19
N GLY A 161 11.27 -3.12 -7.94
CA GLY A 161 11.99 -3.64 -6.78
C GLY A 161 11.53 -5.04 -6.39
N ASP A 162 12.21 -5.63 -5.40
CA ASP A 162 11.83 -6.93 -4.82
C ASP A 162 10.66 -6.75 -3.84
N GLY A 163 9.45 -6.63 -4.38
CA GLY A 163 8.22 -6.47 -3.59
C GLY A 163 8.20 -5.22 -2.74
N ILE A 164 7.39 -5.27 -1.68
CA ILE A 164 7.26 -4.19 -0.70
C ILE A 164 8.22 -4.37 0.47
N ALA A 165 8.56 -5.62 0.85
CA ALA A 165 9.48 -5.90 1.94
C ALA A 165 10.86 -5.22 1.75
N SER A 166 11.39 -5.21 0.52
CA SER A 166 12.69 -4.57 0.25
C SER A 166 12.70 -3.06 0.53
N ARG A 167 11.53 -2.40 0.53
CA ARG A 167 11.42 -0.95 0.77
C ARG A 167 11.58 -0.60 2.25
N GLY A 168 11.13 -1.46 3.18
CA GLY A 168 11.18 -1.17 4.61
C GLY A 168 12.59 -0.92 5.13
N VAL A 169 13.57 -1.67 4.62
CA VAL A 169 14.99 -1.49 4.93
C VAL A 169 15.47 -0.06 4.63
N GLY A 170 14.97 0.55 3.55
CA GLY A 170 15.32 1.92 3.16
C GLY A 170 14.86 2.99 4.16
N TYR A 171 13.88 2.67 5.01
CA TYR A 171 13.40 3.55 6.08
C TYR A 171 13.96 3.17 7.46
N GLY A 172 14.83 2.16 7.54
CA GLY A 172 15.32 1.63 8.82
C GLY A 172 14.26 0.84 9.60
N ILE A 173 13.29 0.24 8.91
CA ILE A 173 12.19 -0.54 9.51
C ILE A 173 12.52 -2.02 9.46
N ASP A 174 12.41 -2.71 10.61
CA ASP A 174 12.50 -4.17 10.69
C ASP A 174 11.44 -4.80 9.77
N THR A 175 11.88 -5.64 8.84
CA THR A 175 11.01 -6.11 7.75
C THR A 175 11.11 -7.61 7.52
N ILE A 176 9.97 -8.24 7.24
CA ILE A 176 9.89 -9.68 6.95
C ILE A 176 8.85 -9.96 5.86
N ARG A 177 9.16 -10.94 5.00
CA ARG A 177 8.21 -11.51 4.03
C ARG A 177 7.73 -12.86 4.54
N VAL A 178 6.44 -13.14 4.42
CA VAL A 178 5.80 -14.36 4.91
C VAL A 178 4.89 -14.98 3.84
N ASP A 179 4.76 -16.30 3.84
CA ASP A 179 3.71 -16.99 3.10
C ASP A 179 2.34 -16.63 3.71
N GLY A 180 1.57 -15.79 3.00
CA GLY A 180 0.27 -15.30 3.45
C GLY A 180 -0.84 -16.34 3.41
N ASN A 181 -0.63 -17.47 2.73
CA ASN A 181 -1.56 -18.59 2.78
C ASN A 181 -1.30 -19.49 4.01
N ASP A 182 -0.20 -19.28 4.75
CA ASP A 182 0.17 -20.04 5.94
C ASP A 182 -0.33 -19.34 7.21
N ILE A 183 -1.44 -19.83 7.76
CA ILE A 183 -2.02 -19.22 8.97
C ILE A 183 -1.07 -19.27 10.16
N PHE A 184 -0.22 -20.30 10.27
CA PHE A 184 0.72 -20.42 11.38
C PHE A 184 1.87 -19.44 11.22
N ALA A 185 2.46 -19.34 10.02
CA ALA A 185 3.52 -18.38 9.75
C ALA A 185 3.04 -16.94 9.93
N VAL A 186 1.87 -16.59 9.36
CA VAL A 186 1.28 -15.25 9.53
C VAL A 186 1.04 -14.95 11.01
N ARG A 187 0.51 -15.90 11.78
CA ARG A 187 0.26 -15.72 13.22
C ARG A 187 1.56 -15.55 14.01
N GLU A 188 2.58 -16.35 13.73
CA GLU A 188 3.88 -16.29 14.40
C GLU A 188 4.57 -14.95 14.12
N VAL A 189 4.68 -14.57 12.86
CA VAL A 189 5.28 -13.31 12.43
C VAL A 189 4.52 -12.12 13.00
N THR A 190 3.18 -12.13 12.99
CA THR A 190 2.38 -11.03 13.55
C THR A 190 2.52 -10.94 15.07
N LYS A 191 2.64 -12.09 15.77
CA LYS A 191 2.90 -12.10 17.22
C LYS A 191 4.25 -11.48 17.55
N GLU A 192 5.30 -11.85 16.82
CA GLU A 192 6.63 -11.31 17.05
C GLU A 192 6.71 -9.82 16.65
N ALA A 193 6.14 -9.45 15.52
CA ALA A 193 6.03 -8.04 15.11
C ALA A 193 5.29 -7.20 16.16
N ARG A 194 4.21 -7.72 16.76
CA ARG A 194 3.53 -7.04 17.87
C ARG A 194 4.45 -6.88 19.08
N ARG A 195 5.16 -7.95 19.48
CA ARG A 195 6.09 -7.91 20.61
C ARG A 195 7.16 -6.84 20.39
N MET A 196 7.74 -6.81 19.20
CA MET A 196 8.73 -5.82 18.78
C MET A 196 8.13 -4.41 18.78
N ALA A 197 6.96 -4.20 18.16
CA ALA A 197 6.34 -2.89 18.04
C ALA A 197 5.96 -2.24 19.38
N LEU A 198 5.65 -3.05 20.41
CA LEU A 198 5.45 -2.57 21.79
C LEU A 198 6.70 -1.94 22.43
N GLU A 199 7.87 -2.12 21.81
CA GLU A 199 9.12 -1.46 22.14
C GLU A 199 9.34 -0.16 21.33
N ASN A 200 8.27 0.43 20.78
CA ASN A 200 8.29 1.68 20.01
C ASN A 200 9.13 1.58 18.72
N ARG A 201 8.90 0.53 17.95
CA ARG A 201 9.53 0.34 16.64
C ARG A 201 8.49 -0.03 15.58
N PRO A 202 8.51 0.59 14.40
CA PRO A 202 7.68 0.15 13.30
C PRO A 202 8.18 -1.19 12.76
N ILE A 203 7.27 -2.06 12.34
CA ILE A 203 7.56 -3.32 11.67
C ILE A 203 6.83 -3.36 10.33
N LEU A 204 7.47 -3.89 9.29
CA LEU A 204 6.83 -4.16 8.00
C LEU A 204 6.75 -5.67 7.73
N ILE A 205 5.53 -6.16 7.48
CA ILE A 205 5.26 -7.53 7.05
C ILE A 205 4.74 -7.48 5.62
N GLU A 206 5.37 -8.23 4.70
CA GLU A 206 4.81 -8.51 3.38
C GLU A 206 4.29 -9.95 3.34
N ALA A 207 2.96 -10.11 3.37
CA ALA A 207 2.30 -11.39 3.22
C ALA A 207 2.02 -11.67 1.74
N MET A 208 2.73 -12.65 1.18
CA MET A 208 2.54 -13.09 -0.20
C MET A 208 1.29 -13.96 -0.30
N SER A 209 0.36 -13.62 -1.17
CA SER A 209 -0.85 -14.40 -1.42
C SER A 209 -1.27 -14.27 -2.88
N TYR A 210 -2.47 -14.74 -3.21
CA TYR A 210 -3.04 -14.61 -4.55
C TYR A 210 -4.51 -14.23 -4.49
N ARG A 211 -4.92 -13.23 -5.28
CA ARG A 211 -6.33 -12.80 -5.33
C ARG A 211 -7.15 -13.75 -6.18
N VAL A 212 -7.68 -14.81 -5.57
CA VAL A 212 -8.47 -15.83 -6.28
C VAL A 212 -9.72 -15.26 -6.96
N SER A 213 -10.44 -14.36 -6.27
CA SER A 213 -11.67 -13.74 -6.79
C SER A 213 -11.39 -12.54 -7.69
N HIS A 214 -12.45 -11.98 -8.28
CA HIS A 214 -12.44 -10.68 -8.93
C HIS A 214 -12.04 -9.58 -7.93
N HIS A 215 -11.65 -8.40 -8.43
CA HIS A 215 -11.33 -7.27 -7.54
C HIS A 215 -12.58 -6.82 -6.75
N SER A 216 -13.73 -6.74 -7.41
CA SER A 216 -15.04 -6.40 -6.84
C SER A 216 -16.16 -7.01 -7.68
N THR A 217 -17.43 -6.78 -7.31
CA THR A 217 -18.60 -7.15 -8.11
C THR A 217 -18.69 -6.39 -9.43
N SER A 218 -17.95 -5.29 -9.60
CA SER A 218 -17.88 -4.47 -10.81
C SER A 218 -16.72 -4.84 -11.74
N ASP A 219 -15.95 -5.88 -11.42
CA ASP A 219 -14.74 -6.28 -12.14
C ASP A 219 -14.87 -7.66 -12.78
N ASP A 220 -14.52 -7.78 -14.06
CA ASP A 220 -14.27 -9.08 -14.70
C ASP A 220 -12.78 -9.32 -14.88
N SER A 221 -12.22 -10.06 -13.94
CA SER A 221 -10.82 -10.38 -13.93
C SER A 221 -10.35 -11.23 -15.12
N PHE A 222 -11.22 -11.99 -15.77
CA PHE A 222 -10.81 -12.78 -16.94
C PHE A 222 -10.47 -11.91 -18.15
N ALA A 223 -10.75 -10.61 -18.09
CA ALA A 223 -10.29 -9.64 -19.08
C ALA A 223 -8.76 -9.43 -19.08
N TYR A 224 -8.08 -9.69 -17.96
CA TYR A 224 -6.64 -9.39 -17.81
C TYR A 224 -5.81 -10.51 -17.17
N ARG A 225 -6.42 -11.63 -16.74
CA ARG A 225 -5.70 -12.79 -16.22
C ARG A 225 -6.26 -14.11 -16.75
N ALA A 226 -5.38 -15.09 -16.90
CA ALA A 226 -5.75 -16.38 -17.45
C ALA A 226 -6.56 -17.22 -16.44
N ARG A 227 -7.63 -17.87 -16.90
CA ARG A 227 -8.43 -18.80 -16.08
C ARG A 227 -7.59 -19.90 -15.44
N VAL A 228 -6.62 -20.45 -16.19
CA VAL A 228 -5.75 -21.54 -15.74
C VAL A 228 -4.92 -21.13 -14.53
N GLU A 229 -4.37 -19.91 -14.54
CA GLU A 229 -3.60 -19.36 -13.41
C GLU A 229 -4.44 -19.34 -12.12
N VAL A 230 -5.67 -18.82 -12.19
CA VAL A 230 -6.58 -18.75 -11.04
C VAL A 230 -6.94 -20.14 -10.50
N GLU A 231 -7.21 -21.10 -11.39
CA GLU A 231 -7.56 -22.46 -11.00
C GLU A 231 -6.40 -23.22 -10.37
N ASP A 232 -5.16 -22.98 -10.82
CA ASP A 232 -3.97 -23.55 -10.19
C ASP A 232 -3.81 -23.05 -8.74
N TRP A 233 -3.97 -21.75 -8.49
CA TRP A 233 -3.93 -21.20 -7.13
C TRP A 233 -5.05 -21.74 -6.24
N LYS A 234 -6.29 -21.84 -6.76
CA LYS A 234 -7.41 -22.42 -6.01
C LYS A 234 -7.15 -23.85 -5.55
N ARG A 235 -6.52 -24.66 -6.41
CA ARG A 235 -6.32 -26.10 -6.16
C ARG A 235 -5.07 -26.41 -5.34
N ARG A 236 -3.98 -25.69 -5.61
CA ARG A 236 -2.65 -26.06 -5.10
C ARG A 236 -2.28 -25.34 -3.82
N ASP A 237 -2.56 -24.04 -3.72
CA ASP A 237 -2.07 -23.20 -2.64
C ASP A 237 -3.18 -22.27 -2.11
N ASN A 238 -4.06 -22.88 -1.30
CA ASN A 238 -5.21 -22.23 -0.68
C ASN A 238 -5.13 -22.40 0.86
N PRO A 239 -5.24 -21.31 1.64
CA PRO A 239 -5.09 -21.35 3.10
C PRO A 239 -6.10 -22.27 3.80
N ILE A 240 -7.34 -22.31 3.32
CA ILE A 240 -8.42 -23.13 3.88
C ILE A 240 -8.11 -24.61 3.66
N ILE A 241 -7.74 -24.99 2.43
CA ILE A 241 -7.41 -26.38 2.08
C ILE A 241 -6.16 -26.82 2.86
N ARG A 242 -5.14 -25.96 2.96
CA ARG A 242 -3.92 -26.25 3.72
C ARG A 242 -4.21 -26.52 5.19
N LEU A 243 -4.95 -25.62 5.86
CA LEU A 243 -5.29 -25.80 7.27
C LEU A 243 -6.17 -27.04 7.49
N ARG A 244 -7.15 -27.27 6.62
CA ARG A 244 -8.01 -28.47 6.68
C ARG A 244 -7.18 -29.75 6.65
N LYS A 245 -6.28 -29.90 5.67
CA LYS A 245 -5.37 -31.06 5.58
C LYS A 245 -4.51 -31.24 6.83
N TRP A 246 -4.01 -30.14 7.39
CA TRP A 246 -3.26 -30.19 8.65
C TRP A 246 -4.11 -30.71 9.81
N MET A 247 -5.37 -30.27 9.92
CA MET A 247 -6.30 -30.73 10.96
C MET A 247 -6.73 -32.19 10.77
N GLU A 248 -6.94 -32.63 9.53
CA GLU A 248 -7.22 -34.03 9.18
C GLU A 248 -6.03 -34.94 9.55
N ASN A 249 -4.80 -34.53 9.22
CA ASN A 249 -3.58 -35.25 9.61
C ASN A 249 -3.37 -35.30 11.14
N LYS A 250 -3.90 -34.31 11.87
CA LYS A 250 -3.92 -34.28 13.35
C LYS A 250 -5.04 -35.15 13.95
N GLY A 251 -5.98 -35.65 13.14
CA GLY A 251 -7.15 -36.40 13.60
C GLY A 251 -8.20 -35.54 14.31
N ILE A 252 -8.14 -34.21 14.16
CA ILE A 252 -9.08 -33.26 14.79
C ILE A 252 -10.11 -32.70 13.80
N TRP A 253 -10.07 -33.16 12.55
CA TRP A 253 -11.05 -32.81 11.50
C TRP A 253 -11.29 -34.01 10.59
N ASN A 254 -12.48 -34.10 10.01
CA ASN A 254 -12.88 -35.15 9.07
C ASN A 254 -14.01 -34.66 8.15
N GLU A 255 -14.44 -35.51 7.21
CA GLU A 255 -15.47 -35.17 6.22
C GLU A 255 -16.87 -34.92 6.85
N ASP A 256 -17.21 -35.62 7.93
CA ASP A 256 -18.49 -35.42 8.61
C ASP A 256 -18.55 -34.06 9.30
N LEU A 257 -17.47 -33.67 10.01
CA LEU A 257 -17.32 -32.35 10.63
C LEU A 257 -17.31 -31.23 9.59
N GLU A 258 -16.64 -31.43 8.45
CA GLU A 258 -16.65 -30.47 7.34
C GLU A 258 -18.07 -30.25 6.82
N ARG A 259 -18.80 -31.35 6.55
CA ARG A 259 -20.16 -31.29 6.01
C ARG A 259 -21.10 -30.57 6.98
N GLU A 260 -21.08 -30.97 8.25
CA GLU A 260 -21.88 -30.34 9.31
C GLU A 260 -21.55 -28.85 9.44
N THR A 261 -20.26 -28.50 9.47
CA THR A 261 -19.82 -27.10 9.56
C THR A 261 -20.31 -26.28 8.37
N ARG A 262 -20.21 -26.80 7.14
CA ARG A 262 -20.68 -26.09 5.94
C ARG A 262 -22.18 -25.90 5.92
N GLU A 263 -22.94 -26.91 6.32
CA GLU A 263 -24.41 -26.83 6.41
C GLU A 263 -24.83 -25.79 7.46
N GLN A 264 -24.20 -25.81 8.63
CA GLN A 264 -24.46 -24.86 9.69
C GLN A 264 -24.09 -23.43 9.28
N LEU A 265 -22.88 -23.20 8.74
CA LEU A 265 -22.45 -21.87 8.28
C LEU A 265 -23.37 -21.32 7.19
N ARG A 266 -23.84 -22.16 6.26
CA ARG A 266 -24.79 -21.74 5.23
C ARG A 266 -26.11 -21.30 5.84
N LYS A 267 -26.62 -22.05 6.83
CA LYS A 267 -27.84 -21.71 7.54
C LYS A 267 -27.70 -20.40 8.30
N ASP A 268 -26.58 -20.19 8.98
CA ASP A 268 -26.31 -18.98 9.75
C ASP A 268 -26.26 -17.76 8.83
N VAL A 269 -25.50 -17.83 7.73
CA VAL A 269 -25.42 -16.74 6.74
C VAL A 269 -26.79 -16.41 6.14
N LEU A 270 -27.61 -17.41 5.78
CA LEU A 270 -28.95 -17.15 5.24
C LEU A 270 -29.91 -16.57 6.28
N THR A 271 -29.74 -16.92 7.55
CA THR A 271 -30.54 -16.37 8.64
C THR A 271 -30.23 -14.89 8.84
N GLU A 272 -28.95 -14.54 8.92
CA GLU A 272 -28.51 -13.14 9.05
C GLU A 272 -28.85 -12.31 7.80
N PHE A 273 -28.69 -12.88 6.60
CA PHE A 273 -29.08 -12.21 5.36
C PHE A 273 -30.58 -11.87 5.35
N ALA A 274 -31.44 -12.83 5.71
CA ALA A 274 -32.88 -12.60 5.78
C ALA A 274 -33.28 -11.67 6.94
N ALA A 275 -32.50 -11.58 8.01
CA ALA A 275 -32.70 -10.59 9.06
C ALA A 275 -32.37 -9.19 8.55
N ALA A 276 -31.20 -9.03 7.91
CA ALA A 276 -30.75 -7.76 7.33
C ALA A 276 -31.71 -7.24 6.23
N GLU A 277 -32.26 -8.11 5.37
CA GLU A 277 -33.24 -7.68 4.35
C GLU A 277 -34.57 -7.16 4.93
N ARG A 278 -34.88 -7.51 6.19
CA ARG A 278 -36.10 -7.03 6.87
C ARG A 278 -35.86 -5.75 7.67
N GLU A 279 -34.60 -5.37 7.90
CA GLU A 279 -34.29 -4.12 8.58
C GLU A 279 -34.70 -2.94 7.72
N GLN A 280 -35.30 -1.94 8.35
CA GLN A 280 -35.54 -0.66 7.69
C GLN A 280 -34.20 0.03 7.46
N LYS A 281 -34.11 0.80 6.37
CA LYS A 281 -33.01 1.73 6.14
C LYS A 281 -32.94 2.74 7.30
N PRO A 282 -31.76 3.30 7.60
CA PRO A 282 -31.62 4.32 8.64
C PRO A 282 -32.58 5.49 8.43
N ALA A 283 -32.98 6.16 9.51
CA ALA A 283 -33.83 7.35 9.40
C ALA A 283 -33.21 8.39 8.45
N ILE A 284 -34.03 9.07 7.64
CA ILE A 284 -33.52 9.96 6.58
C ILE A 284 -32.69 11.12 7.18
N LYS A 285 -32.94 11.54 8.43
CA LYS A 285 -32.13 12.55 9.13
C LYS A 285 -30.64 12.18 9.21
N GLU A 286 -30.30 10.89 9.16
CA GLU A 286 -28.92 10.42 9.29
C GLU A 286 -28.02 10.84 8.11
N LEU A 287 -28.61 11.34 7.01
CA LEU A 287 -27.84 11.97 5.93
C LEU A 287 -27.20 13.31 6.37
N PHE A 288 -27.74 13.96 7.40
CA PHE A 288 -27.31 15.29 7.87
C PHE A 288 -26.48 15.24 9.16
N THR A 289 -26.60 14.16 9.93
CA THR A 289 -25.80 13.93 11.13
C THR A 289 -24.38 13.50 10.75
N ASP A 290 -23.45 13.57 11.69
CA ASP A 290 -22.04 13.16 11.55
C ASP A 290 -21.19 13.86 10.46
N VAL A 291 -21.77 14.83 9.72
CA VAL A 291 -21.00 15.76 8.86
C VAL A 291 -20.07 16.63 9.71
N TYR A 292 -20.59 17.11 10.84
CA TYR A 292 -19.87 17.77 11.93
C TYR A 292 -20.37 17.22 13.26
N GLU A 293 -19.61 17.41 14.34
CA GLU A 293 -20.04 17.01 15.71
C GLU A 293 -21.42 17.57 16.06
N GLN A 294 -21.67 18.82 15.67
CA GLN A 294 -22.97 19.47 15.78
C GLN A 294 -23.42 19.95 14.41
N MET A 295 -24.68 19.68 14.06
CA MET A 295 -25.26 20.19 12.83
C MET A 295 -25.22 21.72 12.82
N THR A 296 -24.62 22.27 11.77
CA THR A 296 -24.62 23.71 11.51
C THR A 296 -26.03 24.24 11.24
N PRO A 297 -26.31 25.53 11.44
CA PRO A 297 -27.59 26.14 11.07
C PRO A 297 -28.00 25.88 9.61
N GLU A 298 -27.03 25.84 8.69
CA GLU A 298 -27.26 25.57 7.27
C GLU A 298 -27.70 24.12 7.03
N LEU A 299 -27.08 23.15 7.70
CA LEU A 299 -27.49 21.73 7.65
C LEU A 299 -28.89 21.54 8.24
N LEU A 300 -29.21 22.22 9.34
CA LEU A 300 -30.57 22.20 9.89
C LEU A 300 -31.58 22.77 8.89
N ALA A 301 -31.25 23.90 8.24
CA ALA A 301 -32.10 24.47 7.21
C ALA A 301 -32.29 23.54 5.99
N GLN A 302 -31.21 22.87 5.53
CA GLN A 302 -31.28 21.88 4.45
C GLN A 302 -32.13 20.66 4.83
N LYS A 303 -32.04 20.21 6.08
CA LYS A 303 -32.85 19.13 6.62
C LYS A 303 -34.34 19.48 6.63
N GLU A 304 -34.69 20.67 7.13
CA GLU A 304 -36.08 21.16 7.10
C GLU A 304 -36.58 21.39 5.67
N GLU A 305 -35.72 21.83 4.76
CA GLU A 305 -36.07 21.98 3.35
C GLU A 305 -36.37 20.63 2.69
N LEU A 306 -35.57 19.59 2.95
CA LEU A 306 -35.87 18.24 2.46
C LEU A 306 -37.22 17.75 3.00
N LYS A 307 -37.55 18.05 4.26
CA LYS A 307 -38.85 17.74 4.87
C LYS A 307 -39.98 18.33 4.06
N ARG A 308 -39.88 19.63 3.79
CA ARG A 308 -40.86 20.40 3.03
C ARG A 308 -41.03 19.84 1.61
N ILE A 309 -39.94 19.41 0.97
CA ILE A 309 -39.98 18.82 -0.37
C ILE A 309 -40.72 17.48 -0.37
N ILE A 310 -40.39 16.58 0.56
CA ILE A 310 -41.05 15.26 0.64
C ILE A 310 -42.55 15.43 0.94
N GLU A 311 -42.92 16.37 1.81
CA GLU A 311 -44.32 16.71 2.09
C GLU A 311 -45.05 17.28 0.87
N ALA A 312 -44.38 18.11 0.06
CA ALA A 312 -44.97 18.70 -1.15
C ALA A 312 -45.11 17.69 -2.31
N TYR A 313 -44.24 16.67 -2.37
CA TYR A 313 -44.17 15.69 -3.45
C TYR A 313 -44.17 14.24 -2.95
N PRO A 314 -45.20 13.80 -2.20
CA PRO A 314 -45.20 12.50 -1.51
C PRO A 314 -45.17 11.28 -2.45
N ASN A 315 -45.57 11.45 -3.71
CA ASN A 315 -45.58 10.36 -4.70
C ASN A 315 -44.24 10.21 -5.42
N GLU A 316 -43.31 11.16 -5.27
CA GLU A 316 -41.99 11.13 -5.92
C GLU A 316 -40.92 10.46 -5.05
N TYR A 317 -41.24 10.19 -3.77
CA TYR A 317 -40.30 9.61 -2.80
C TYR A 317 -40.94 8.41 -2.08
N ASP A 318 -40.35 7.22 -2.25
CA ASP A 318 -40.67 6.07 -1.40
C ASP A 318 -39.83 6.12 -0.12
N ILE A 319 -40.48 6.53 0.97
CA ILE A 319 -39.87 6.63 2.31
C ILE A 319 -40.32 5.49 3.23
N SER A 320 -41.08 4.51 2.72
CA SER A 320 -41.67 3.43 3.53
C SER A 320 -40.61 2.47 4.09
N GLU A 321 -39.50 2.34 3.37
CA GLU A 321 -38.36 1.49 3.75
C GLU A 321 -37.46 2.12 4.81
N TYR A 322 -37.64 3.41 5.15
CA TYR A 322 -36.77 4.12 6.09
C TYR A 322 -37.41 4.18 7.49
N ASP A 323 -36.58 4.02 8.52
CA ASP A 323 -37.03 4.10 9.92
C ASP A 323 -37.69 5.47 10.21
N GLY A 324 -38.88 5.41 10.79
CA GLY A 324 -39.73 6.58 11.07
C GLY A 324 -40.33 7.28 9.84
N GLY A 325 -40.00 6.86 8.60
CA GLY A 325 -40.45 7.51 7.37
C GLY A 325 -40.25 9.03 7.43
N LEU A 326 -41.31 9.81 7.18
CA LEU A 326 -41.27 11.28 7.28
C LEU A 326 -40.97 11.78 8.70
N LYS A 327 -41.38 11.05 9.75
CA LYS A 327 -41.09 11.40 11.15
C LYS A 327 -39.64 11.12 11.53
N GLY A 328 -38.95 10.30 10.74
CA GLY A 328 -37.51 10.06 10.85
C GLY A 328 -36.66 11.23 10.34
N LEU A 329 -37.31 12.28 9.80
CA LEU A 329 -36.70 13.54 9.39
C LEU A 329 -36.97 14.64 10.44
#